data_AF-A0A937VJA1-F1
#
_entry.id   AF-A0A937VJA1-F1
#
_cell.length_a   1.000
_cell.length_b   1.000
_cell.length_c   1.000
_cell.angle_alpha   90.00
_cell.angle_beta   90.00
_cell.angle_gamma   90.00
#
_symmetry.space_group_name_H-M   'P 1'
#
loop_
_entity.id
_entity.type
_entity.pdbx_description
1 polymer ?
#
loop_
_entity_poly.entity_id
_entity_poly.type
_entity_poly.pdbx_seq_one_letter_code
_entity_poly.pdbx_strand_id
1 'polypeptide(L)'
;MAIEKASFPSPWAREAMIEELARTRDSVFLTVELGGRLLGYASAWVYAGEAHVMNVAVEPAFRRRGVAEALLQALLLRSAEMGARLAYLEVRPSNAPAIALYRKLGFEPYGRRPDYYADTGEDALLMVKKPMTPDSRSRGVGESRRGGEAEDVHGAGEGALVLGLETSCDETAAAVVRGGEVIESNVVASQEDLHARFGGIVPEVASRKHVELLPLVVEQALTEAGVGWGDLTAIAVTHGPGLIGSLLVGVAAAKAYAVASGLPLVGVNHLEAHVHASLLREPGGLSPFTEAGAGFPLVCLVASGGHCDLLRVPRLGEYELLGCARDDAPGEAFDKAARILGLGYPGGPAIERAARDGDPTRVVLPRPIVRDSLDFSFSGLKTALVRAVGRPESRSCGVAESRTDVDGAPTVADLAAAFQAAVVDTLVRNSLEAVSRVGARGLVLSGGVAANTLLRETMAAQAAQRGVPCVVAPRRLCTDNAAMVAAAGHHVLQRRGPDDLSLGVFSTLPWEA
;
A
#
# COMPACT_ATOMS: atom_id res chain seq x y z
N MET A 1 11.52 8.80 -31.63
CA MET A 1 11.25 9.34 -32.99
C MET A 1 11.54 8.39 -34.16
N ALA A 2 12.59 7.56 -34.16
CA ALA A 2 12.87 6.68 -35.32
C ALA A 2 11.73 5.69 -35.62
N ILE A 3 11.24 4.99 -34.59
CA ILE A 3 10.10 4.04 -34.69
C ILE A 3 8.84 4.75 -35.19
N GLU A 4 8.58 5.96 -34.68
CA GLU A 4 7.43 6.78 -35.05
C GLU A 4 7.39 7.07 -36.56
N LYS A 5 8.49 7.61 -37.09
CA LYS A 5 8.65 7.90 -38.52
C LYS A 5 8.56 6.66 -39.40
N ALA A 6 8.97 5.51 -38.90
CA ALA A 6 8.90 4.24 -39.63
C ALA A 6 7.52 3.55 -39.53
N SER A 7 6.64 4.03 -38.65
CA SER A 7 5.36 3.38 -38.35
C SER A 7 4.15 4.13 -38.88
N PHE A 8 4.24 5.45 -39.07
CA PHE A 8 3.10 6.26 -39.50
C PHE A 8 3.41 7.07 -40.76
N PRO A 9 2.46 7.14 -41.71
CA PRO A 9 2.56 8.05 -42.86
C PRO A 9 2.66 9.53 -42.44
N SER A 10 1.93 9.89 -41.39
CA SER A 10 1.95 11.21 -40.76
C SER A 10 2.39 11.07 -39.30
N PRO A 11 3.71 10.99 -39.02
CA PRO A 11 4.24 10.80 -37.68
C PRO A 11 4.02 12.05 -36.82
N TRP A 12 3.91 11.87 -35.50
CA TRP A 12 3.92 13.00 -34.57
C TRP A 12 5.18 13.86 -34.72
N ALA A 13 5.00 15.16 -34.53
CA ALA A 13 6.11 16.10 -34.40
C ALA A 13 6.94 15.75 -33.14
N ARG A 14 8.21 16.16 -33.11
CA ARG A 14 9.09 15.89 -31.96
C ARG A 14 8.53 16.53 -30.70
N GLU A 15 7.96 17.72 -30.84
CA GLU A 15 7.39 18.52 -29.77
C GLU A 15 6.19 17.80 -29.12
N ALA A 16 5.26 17.30 -29.94
CA ALA A 16 4.12 16.50 -29.47
C ALA A 16 4.55 15.22 -28.75
N MET A 17 5.61 14.55 -29.22
CA MET A 17 6.17 13.38 -28.52
C MET A 17 6.78 13.76 -27.16
N ILE A 18 7.46 14.91 -27.08
CA ILE A 18 8.03 15.40 -25.81
C ILE A 18 6.90 15.77 -24.84
N GLU A 19 5.85 16.43 -25.31
CA GLU A 19 4.67 16.75 -24.51
C GLU A 19 3.99 15.48 -23.97
N GLU A 20 3.84 14.46 -24.82
CA GLU A 20 3.30 13.16 -24.39
C GLU A 20 4.17 12.52 -23.30
N LEU A 21 5.49 12.52 -23.46
CA LEU A 21 6.44 11.95 -22.49
C LEU A 21 6.53 12.75 -21.19
N ALA A 22 6.31 14.07 -21.23
CA ALA A 22 6.34 14.93 -20.06
C ALA A 22 5.08 14.79 -19.19
N ARG A 23 4.02 14.18 -19.74
CA ARG A 23 2.75 13.96 -19.07
C ARG A 23 2.87 12.71 -18.17
N THR A 24 2.73 12.90 -16.85
CA THR A 24 3.04 11.84 -15.86
C THR A 24 1.91 11.53 -14.88
N ARG A 25 0.89 12.39 -14.77
CA ARG A 25 -0.19 12.20 -13.78
C ARG A 25 -1.37 11.40 -14.32
N ASP A 26 -1.70 11.61 -15.59
CA ASP A 26 -2.93 11.14 -16.21
C ASP A 26 -2.66 10.46 -17.56
N SER A 27 -1.45 9.96 -17.77
CA SER A 27 -1.05 9.22 -18.97
C SER A 27 -0.20 8.01 -18.63
N VAL A 28 -0.32 7.00 -19.48
CA VAL A 28 0.55 5.83 -19.49
C VAL A 28 1.38 5.88 -20.77
N PHE A 29 2.70 5.78 -20.66
CA PHE A 29 3.60 5.61 -21.80
C PHE A 29 4.48 4.39 -21.56
N LEU A 30 4.39 3.41 -22.45
CA LEU A 30 5.12 2.13 -22.35
C LEU A 30 6.06 1.97 -23.53
N THR A 31 7.20 1.35 -23.26
CA THR A 31 8.19 0.93 -24.25
C THR A 31 8.44 -0.56 -24.13
N VAL A 32 8.83 -1.19 -25.24
CA VAL A 32 9.36 -2.56 -25.24
C VAL A 32 10.80 -2.51 -25.73
N GLU A 33 11.70 -3.10 -24.95
CA GLU A 33 13.13 -3.17 -25.26
C GLU A 33 13.62 -4.62 -25.29
N LEU A 34 14.57 -4.91 -26.17
CA LEU A 34 15.27 -6.20 -26.23
C LEU A 34 16.76 -5.95 -26.44
N GLY A 35 17.58 -6.37 -25.47
CA GLY A 35 19.03 -6.19 -25.53
C GLY A 35 19.47 -4.72 -25.63
N GLY A 36 18.75 -3.81 -24.96
CA GLY A 36 19.00 -2.36 -24.99
C GLY A 36 18.53 -1.65 -26.27
N ARG A 37 17.86 -2.35 -27.20
CA ARG A 37 17.22 -1.75 -28.37
C ARG A 37 15.73 -1.59 -28.15
N LEU A 38 15.23 -0.36 -28.33
CA LEU A 38 13.80 -0.06 -28.35
C LEU A 38 13.12 -0.68 -29.57
N LEU A 39 12.10 -1.51 -29.35
CA LEU A 39 11.36 -2.23 -30.39
C LEU A 39 9.98 -1.63 -30.69
N GLY A 40 9.40 -0.93 -29.73
CA GLY A 40 8.07 -0.33 -29.88
C GLY A 40 7.67 0.47 -28.65
N TYR A 41 6.57 1.20 -28.79
CA TYR A 41 5.99 1.97 -27.70
C TYR A 41 4.47 2.06 -27.86
N ALA A 42 3.77 2.36 -26.76
CA ALA A 42 2.35 2.65 -26.77
C ALA A 42 2.02 3.71 -25.72
N SER A 43 1.03 4.56 -25.97
CA SER A 43 0.59 5.55 -25.00
C SER A 43 -0.92 5.69 -24.91
N ALA A 44 -1.39 6.05 -23.72
CA ALA A 44 -2.78 6.29 -23.43
C ALA A 44 -2.95 7.45 -22.44
N TRP A 45 -4.05 8.17 -22.56
CA TRP A 45 -4.50 9.15 -21.58
C TRP A 45 -5.59 8.55 -20.71
N VAL A 46 -5.53 8.78 -19.40
CA VAL A 46 -6.47 8.26 -18.43
C VAL A 46 -7.13 9.42 -17.69
N TYR A 47 -8.40 9.65 -17.95
CA TYR A 47 -9.17 10.72 -17.33
C TYR A 47 -10.63 10.30 -17.17
N ALA A 48 -11.28 10.78 -16.10
CA ALA A 48 -12.69 10.52 -15.81
C ALA A 48 -13.12 9.02 -15.84
N GLY A 49 -12.20 8.10 -15.52
CA GLY A 49 -12.47 6.66 -15.56
C GLY A 49 -12.44 6.05 -16.96
N GLU A 50 -11.88 6.75 -17.93
CA GLU A 50 -11.74 6.32 -19.33
C GLU A 50 -10.27 6.39 -19.78
N ALA A 51 -9.84 5.36 -20.51
CA ALA A 51 -8.53 5.29 -21.14
C ALA A 51 -8.65 5.58 -22.64
N HIS A 52 -7.89 6.53 -23.16
CA HIS A 52 -7.84 6.87 -24.58
C HIS A 52 -6.47 6.47 -25.12
N VAL A 53 -6.43 5.42 -25.95
CA VAL A 53 -5.18 4.96 -26.58
C VAL A 53 -4.80 5.96 -27.66
N MET A 54 -3.69 6.67 -27.44
CA MET A 54 -3.25 7.75 -28.31
C MET A 54 -2.39 7.23 -29.46
N ASN A 55 -1.46 6.33 -29.17
CA ASN A 55 -0.55 5.81 -30.19
C ASN A 55 -0.01 4.42 -29.84
N VAL A 56 0.26 3.60 -30.86
CA VAL A 56 0.89 2.27 -30.74
C VAL A 56 1.79 2.02 -31.93
N ALA A 57 3.10 1.95 -31.70
CA ALA A 57 4.09 1.81 -32.75
C ALA A 57 5.04 0.64 -32.47
N VAL A 58 5.33 -0.15 -33.51
CA VAL A 58 6.32 -1.22 -33.45
C VAL A 58 7.24 -1.10 -34.65
N GLU A 59 8.54 -1.20 -34.39
CA GLU A 59 9.59 -1.20 -35.40
C GLU A 59 9.29 -2.24 -36.50
N PRO A 60 9.36 -1.87 -37.80
CA PRO A 60 8.98 -2.75 -38.91
C PRO A 60 9.54 -4.18 -38.83
N ALA A 61 10.80 -4.33 -38.44
CA ALA A 61 11.50 -5.62 -38.35
C ALA A 61 10.93 -6.57 -37.28
N PHE A 62 10.19 -6.04 -36.29
CA PHE A 62 9.64 -6.77 -35.15
C PHE A 62 8.10 -6.87 -35.18
N ARG A 63 7.46 -6.42 -36.26
CA ARG A 63 6.02 -6.59 -36.46
C ARG A 63 5.66 -8.07 -36.60
N ARG A 64 4.39 -8.39 -36.29
CA ARG A 64 3.84 -9.76 -36.36
C ARG A 64 4.48 -10.78 -35.40
N ARG A 65 5.21 -10.31 -34.38
CA ARG A 65 5.82 -11.13 -33.31
C ARG A 65 5.13 -10.97 -31.94
N GLY A 66 3.91 -10.42 -31.90
CA GLY A 66 3.16 -10.20 -30.66
C GLY A 66 3.53 -8.92 -29.88
N VAL A 67 4.52 -8.13 -30.33
CA VAL A 67 4.97 -6.92 -29.60
C VAL A 67 3.83 -5.90 -29.37
N ALA A 68 3.04 -5.59 -30.41
CA ALA A 68 1.93 -4.66 -30.28
C ALA A 68 0.81 -5.18 -29.36
N GLU A 69 0.60 -6.51 -29.35
CA GLU A 69 -0.37 -7.15 -28.47
C GLU A 69 0.04 -7.04 -27.01
N ALA A 70 1.31 -7.34 -26.71
CA ALA A 70 1.88 -7.18 -25.37
C ALA A 70 1.85 -5.72 -24.91
N LEU A 71 2.23 -4.77 -25.78
CA LEU A 71 2.14 -3.33 -25.49
C LEU A 71 0.72 -2.91 -25.14
N LEU A 72 -0.28 -3.30 -25.94
CA LEU A 72 -1.68 -2.94 -25.68
C LEU A 72 -2.25 -3.60 -24.44
N GLN A 73 -1.94 -4.87 -24.18
CA GLN A 73 -2.36 -5.54 -22.95
C GLN A 73 -1.80 -4.84 -21.71
N ALA A 74 -0.51 -4.51 -21.73
CA ALA A 74 0.13 -3.77 -20.65
C ALA A 74 -0.45 -2.35 -20.51
N LEU A 75 -0.70 -1.67 -21.64
CA LEU A 75 -1.28 -0.32 -21.64
C LEU A 75 -2.68 -0.30 -21.04
N LEU A 76 -3.53 -1.25 -21.41
CA LEU A 76 -4.86 -1.42 -20.85
C LEU A 76 -4.82 -1.73 -19.36
N LEU A 77 -3.93 -2.63 -18.95
CA LEU A 77 -3.76 -3.00 -17.54
C LEU A 77 -3.34 -1.78 -16.70
N ARG A 78 -2.30 -1.06 -17.13
CA ARG A 78 -1.85 0.18 -16.47
C ARG A 78 -2.92 1.26 -16.44
N SER A 79 -3.73 1.36 -17.50
CA SER A 79 -4.84 2.31 -17.51
C SER A 79 -5.93 1.90 -16.51
N ALA A 80 -6.17 0.60 -16.31
CA ALA A 80 -7.12 0.09 -15.32
C ALA A 80 -6.66 0.41 -13.89
N GLU A 81 -5.36 0.25 -13.63
CA GLU A 81 -4.72 0.61 -12.36
C GLU A 81 -4.88 2.10 -12.04
N MET A 82 -4.93 2.96 -13.06
CA MET A 82 -5.22 4.40 -12.92
C MET A 82 -6.72 4.72 -12.79
N GLY A 83 -7.57 3.70 -12.64
CA GLY A 83 -9.00 3.86 -12.42
C GLY A 83 -9.87 3.89 -13.69
N ALA A 84 -9.29 3.65 -14.88
CA ALA A 84 -10.11 3.52 -16.08
C ALA A 84 -10.90 2.20 -16.09
N ARG A 85 -12.18 2.28 -16.47
CA ARG A 85 -13.08 1.13 -16.62
C ARG A 85 -13.38 0.80 -18.08
N LEU A 86 -13.10 1.76 -18.97
CA LEU A 86 -13.41 1.75 -20.39
C LEU A 86 -12.16 2.16 -21.15
N ALA A 87 -11.89 1.54 -22.30
CA ALA A 87 -10.85 2.00 -23.21
C ALA A 87 -11.44 2.38 -24.56
N TYR A 88 -11.00 3.50 -25.11
CA TYR A 88 -11.34 4.02 -26.42
C TYR A 88 -10.10 4.14 -27.29
N LEU A 89 -10.29 3.96 -28.58
CA LEU A 89 -9.27 4.24 -29.59
C LEU A 89 -9.91 4.65 -30.92
N GLU A 90 -9.12 5.40 -31.70
CA GLU A 90 -9.39 5.71 -33.09
C GLU A 90 -8.44 4.93 -34.00
N VAL A 91 -8.97 4.31 -35.05
CA VAL A 91 -8.17 3.60 -36.04
C VAL A 91 -8.66 3.90 -37.45
N ARG A 92 -7.72 4.00 -38.40
CA ARG A 92 -8.03 4.11 -39.84
C ARG A 92 -8.79 2.87 -40.30
N PRO A 93 -9.92 3.00 -41.01
CA PRO A 93 -10.63 1.87 -41.64
C PRO A 93 -9.73 1.03 -42.55
N SER A 94 -8.74 1.64 -43.20
CA SER A 94 -7.73 0.96 -44.02
C SER A 94 -6.74 0.09 -43.23
N ASN A 95 -6.59 0.28 -41.91
CA ASN A 95 -5.64 -0.45 -41.08
C ASN A 95 -6.21 -1.78 -40.56
N ALA A 96 -6.51 -2.69 -41.49
CA ALA A 96 -7.04 -4.02 -41.19
C ALA A 96 -6.20 -4.82 -40.16
N PRO A 97 -4.85 -4.78 -40.18
CA PRO A 97 -4.05 -5.47 -39.16
C PRO A 97 -4.28 -4.95 -37.73
N ALA A 98 -4.38 -3.64 -37.54
CA ALA A 98 -4.64 -3.05 -36.23
C ALA A 98 -6.07 -3.35 -35.75
N ILE A 99 -7.06 -3.23 -36.64
CA ILE A 99 -8.46 -3.56 -36.31
C ILE A 99 -8.59 -5.02 -35.86
N ALA A 100 -7.91 -5.96 -36.53
CA ALA A 100 -7.90 -7.37 -36.14
C ALA A 100 -7.28 -7.57 -34.75
N LEU A 101 -6.18 -6.86 -34.44
CA LEU A 101 -5.55 -6.89 -33.12
C LEU A 101 -6.48 -6.31 -32.04
N TYR A 102 -7.12 -5.17 -32.28
CA TYR A 102 -8.04 -4.55 -31.33
C TYR A 102 -9.24 -5.45 -31.04
N ARG A 103 -9.84 -6.07 -32.06
CA ARG A 103 -10.90 -7.06 -31.87
C ARG A 103 -10.45 -8.27 -31.07
N LYS A 104 -9.25 -8.79 -31.32
CA LYS A 104 -8.66 -9.88 -30.53
C LYS A 104 -8.56 -9.51 -29.05
N LEU A 105 -8.28 -8.24 -28.75
CA LEU A 105 -8.19 -7.72 -27.39
C LEU A 105 -9.54 -7.29 -26.79
N GLY A 106 -10.66 -7.54 -27.48
CA GLY A 106 -12.01 -7.26 -26.99
C GLY A 106 -12.52 -5.85 -27.25
N PHE A 107 -11.90 -5.09 -28.16
CA PHE A 107 -12.47 -3.84 -28.63
C PHE A 107 -13.52 -4.08 -29.71
N GLU A 108 -14.63 -3.35 -29.60
CA GLU A 108 -15.75 -3.38 -30.52
C GLU A 108 -15.94 -2.01 -31.19
N PRO A 109 -16.30 -1.95 -32.48
CA PRO A 109 -16.61 -0.68 -33.13
C PRO A 109 -17.93 -0.12 -32.58
N TYR A 110 -17.96 1.17 -32.22
CA TYR A 110 -19.18 1.83 -31.73
C TYR A 110 -19.56 3.08 -32.53
N GLY A 111 -18.69 3.55 -33.42
CA GLY A 111 -18.96 4.74 -34.22
C GLY A 111 -17.92 5.01 -35.28
N ARG A 112 -18.15 6.07 -36.05
CA ARG A 112 -17.20 6.64 -36.99
C ARG A 112 -17.16 8.15 -36.84
N ARG A 113 -15.98 8.73 -37.00
CA ARG A 113 -15.78 10.17 -37.06
C ARG A 113 -15.39 10.55 -38.49
N PRO A 114 -16.25 11.28 -39.23
CA PRO A 114 -15.98 11.61 -40.62
C PRO A 114 -14.77 12.55 -40.73
N ASP A 115 -14.01 12.39 -41.82
CA ASP A 115 -12.89 13.26 -42.21
C ASP A 115 -11.84 13.50 -41.10
N TYR A 116 -11.55 12.48 -40.29
CA TYR A 116 -10.66 12.61 -39.13
C TYR A 116 -9.17 12.68 -39.52
N TYR A 117 -8.73 11.81 -40.44
CA TYR A 117 -7.33 11.73 -40.83
C TYR A 117 -7.04 12.65 -42.02
N ALA A 118 -6.65 13.89 -41.72
CA ALA A 118 -6.43 14.97 -42.69
C ALA A 118 -5.41 14.65 -43.80
N ASP A 119 -4.51 13.70 -43.59
CA ASP A 119 -3.50 13.30 -44.57
C ASP A 119 -4.04 12.38 -45.68
N THR A 120 -5.16 11.70 -45.42
CA THR A 120 -5.75 10.71 -46.33
C THR A 120 -7.22 10.98 -46.66
N GLY A 121 -7.88 11.85 -45.90
CA GLY A 121 -9.33 12.06 -45.96
C GLY A 121 -10.13 10.88 -45.43
N GLU A 122 -9.51 9.93 -44.70
CA GLU A 122 -10.23 8.80 -44.12
C GLU A 122 -10.98 9.20 -42.83
N ASP A 123 -12.16 8.61 -42.66
CA ASP A 123 -12.86 8.56 -41.36
C ASP A 123 -11.98 7.90 -40.29
N ALA A 124 -12.23 8.17 -39.01
CA ALA A 124 -11.77 7.31 -37.92
C ALA A 124 -12.86 6.30 -37.53
N LEU A 125 -12.51 5.01 -37.49
CA LEU A 125 -13.31 4.00 -36.82
C LEU A 125 -13.07 4.10 -35.32
N LEU A 126 -14.14 4.41 -34.57
CA LEU A 126 -14.09 4.51 -33.12
C LEU A 126 -14.34 3.13 -32.52
N MET A 127 -13.42 2.65 -31.70
CA MET A 127 -13.53 1.36 -31.03
C MET A 127 -13.50 1.52 -29.51
N VAL A 128 -14.23 0.66 -28.81
CA VAL A 128 -14.34 0.69 -27.36
C VAL A 128 -14.25 -0.70 -26.76
N LYS A 129 -13.68 -0.81 -25.57
CA LYS A 129 -13.66 -2.04 -24.77
C LYS A 129 -14.37 -1.81 -23.43
N LYS A 130 -15.42 -2.59 -23.14
CA LYS A 130 -16.21 -2.53 -21.89
C LYS A 130 -16.64 -3.95 -21.45
N PRO A 131 -16.34 -4.40 -20.21
CA PRO A 131 -15.36 -3.82 -19.29
C PRO A 131 -13.93 -3.96 -19.83
N MET A 132 -13.07 -3.01 -19.45
CA MET A 132 -11.68 -2.96 -19.91
C MET A 132 -10.83 -4.15 -19.42
N THR A 133 -11.15 -4.69 -18.24
CA THR A 133 -10.63 -5.96 -17.69
C THR A 133 -11.69 -7.06 -17.81
N PRO A 134 -11.30 -8.35 -17.93
CA PRO A 134 -12.26 -9.44 -17.91
C PRO A 134 -13.08 -9.42 -16.62
N ASP A 135 -14.40 -9.53 -16.74
CA ASP A 135 -15.32 -9.61 -15.61
C ASP A 135 -14.94 -10.81 -14.74
N SER A 136 -14.54 -10.56 -13.48
CA SER A 136 -14.17 -11.58 -12.49
C SER A 136 -15.33 -12.53 -12.16
N ARG A 137 -16.51 -12.30 -12.73
CA ARG A 137 -17.75 -13.06 -12.55
C ARG A 137 -17.98 -14.20 -13.56
N SER A 138 -17.08 -14.42 -14.52
CA SER A 138 -17.34 -15.34 -15.66
C SER A 138 -16.54 -16.65 -15.70
N ARG A 139 -15.78 -17.01 -14.67
CA ARG A 139 -15.18 -18.36 -14.56
C ARG A 139 -16.04 -19.26 -13.66
N GLY A 140 -17.11 -19.78 -14.23
CA GLY A 140 -17.93 -20.80 -13.60
C GLY A 140 -18.46 -21.80 -14.61
N VAL A 141 -17.67 -22.82 -14.95
CA VAL A 141 -18.04 -24.20 -15.34
C VAL A 141 -16.73 -25.00 -15.33
N GLY A 142 -16.52 -26.09 -14.60
CA GLY A 142 -17.33 -26.76 -13.61
C GLY A 142 -16.52 -27.94 -13.07
N GLU A 143 -16.70 -28.28 -11.81
CA GLU A 143 -16.31 -29.59 -11.31
C GLU A 143 -17.30 -30.05 -10.23
N SER A 144 -17.90 -31.19 -10.56
CA SER A 144 -18.66 -32.13 -9.76
C SER A 144 -18.68 -31.89 -8.24
N ARG A 145 -19.87 -31.60 -7.72
CA ARG A 145 -20.24 -31.87 -6.32
C ARG A 145 -20.04 -33.35 -6.00
N ARG A 146 -19.05 -33.64 -5.15
CA ARG A 146 -19.13 -34.75 -4.19
C ARG A 146 -18.81 -34.20 -2.82
N GLY A 147 -19.75 -34.39 -1.89
CA GLY A 147 -19.53 -34.11 -0.48
C GLY A 147 -18.41 -34.99 0.06
N GLY A 148 -17.44 -34.34 0.66
CA GLY A 148 -16.28 -34.88 1.36
C GLY A 148 -15.68 -33.72 2.13
N GLU A 149 -15.25 -33.97 3.36
CA GLU A 149 -14.71 -33.00 4.30
C GLU A 149 -13.58 -32.15 3.67
N ALA A 150 -13.48 -30.89 4.10
CA ALA A 150 -12.50 -29.94 3.58
C ALA A 150 -11.07 -30.43 3.89
N GLU A 151 -10.41 -31.04 2.92
CA GLU A 151 -8.96 -31.27 2.94
C GLU A 151 -8.22 -30.03 2.40
N ASP A 152 -7.14 -29.66 3.08
CA ASP A 152 -6.25 -28.53 2.78
C ASP A 152 -5.71 -28.55 1.34
N VAL A 153 -6.23 -27.64 0.49
CA VAL A 153 -6.02 -27.72 -0.97
C VAL A 153 -4.64 -27.19 -1.43
N HIS A 154 -3.86 -26.50 -0.58
CA HIS A 154 -2.59 -25.87 -1.01
C HIS A 154 -1.39 -26.03 -0.05
N GLY A 155 -1.38 -27.06 0.79
CA GLY A 155 -0.13 -27.55 1.42
C GLY A 155 0.45 -26.70 2.56
N ALA A 156 -0.24 -25.67 3.05
CA ALA A 156 0.19 -24.92 4.21
C ALA A 156 -0.60 -25.36 5.46
N GLY A 157 -0.33 -26.56 5.98
CA GLY A 157 -0.92 -27.03 7.25
C GLY A 157 -0.34 -26.32 8.48
N GLU A 158 -0.80 -26.68 9.69
CA GLU A 158 -0.35 -26.09 10.97
C GLU A 158 1.18 -26.09 11.18
N GLY A 159 1.90 -27.01 10.51
CA GLY A 159 3.36 -27.11 10.58
C GLY A 159 4.14 -26.27 9.56
N ALA A 160 3.47 -25.59 8.62
CA ALA A 160 4.12 -24.91 7.50
C ALA A 160 4.95 -23.71 7.96
N LEU A 161 6.18 -23.59 7.45
CA LEU A 161 7.10 -22.50 7.75
C LEU A 161 7.15 -21.52 6.59
N VAL A 162 6.73 -20.27 6.84
CA VAL A 162 6.73 -19.22 5.83
C VAL A 162 7.80 -18.19 6.17
N LEU A 163 8.68 -17.91 5.21
CA LEU A 163 9.63 -16.80 5.27
C LEU A 163 8.93 -15.53 4.79
N GLY A 164 8.76 -14.54 5.65
CA GLY A 164 8.25 -13.22 5.31
C GLY A 164 9.37 -12.23 5.02
N LEU A 165 9.14 -11.30 4.08
CA LEU A 165 10.04 -10.20 3.74
C LEU A 165 9.26 -8.87 3.72
N GLU A 166 9.75 -7.88 4.47
CA GLU A 166 9.14 -6.55 4.56
C GLU A 166 10.18 -5.48 4.23
N THR A 167 9.89 -4.68 3.20
CA THR A 167 10.73 -3.60 2.68
C THR A 167 9.88 -2.46 2.09
N SER A 168 8.68 -2.22 2.62
CA SER A 168 7.75 -1.23 2.06
C SER A 168 8.16 0.21 2.34
N CYS A 169 8.86 0.48 3.45
CA CYS A 169 9.24 1.83 3.85
C CYS A 169 10.72 1.95 4.22
N ASP A 170 11.05 2.00 5.52
CA ASP A 170 12.41 2.19 6.05
C ASP A 170 12.87 1.07 7.01
N GLU A 171 12.03 0.07 7.28
CA GLU A 171 12.43 -1.18 7.94
C GLU A 171 12.83 -2.25 6.91
N THR A 172 14.01 -2.85 7.07
CA THR A 172 14.37 -4.08 6.36
C THR A 172 14.15 -5.25 7.30
N ALA A 173 13.15 -6.09 7.03
CA ALA A 173 12.83 -7.19 7.94
C ALA A 173 12.67 -8.53 7.21
N ALA A 174 13.02 -9.60 7.94
CA ALA A 174 12.74 -10.98 7.57
C ALA A 174 12.34 -11.77 8.82
N ALA A 175 11.42 -12.71 8.65
CA ALA A 175 10.87 -13.49 9.75
C ALA A 175 10.44 -14.86 9.27
N VAL A 176 10.56 -15.87 10.13
CA VAL A 176 9.97 -17.19 9.90
C VAL A 176 8.79 -17.37 10.82
N VAL A 177 7.62 -17.68 10.26
CA VAL A 177 6.39 -17.94 11.02
C VAL A 177 5.88 -19.34 10.71
N ARG A 178 5.54 -20.09 11.75
CA ARG A 178 4.93 -21.42 11.67
C ARG A 178 3.41 -21.34 11.78
N GLY A 179 2.72 -22.00 10.85
CA GLY A 179 1.25 -22.15 10.88
C GLY A 179 0.49 -20.83 10.86
N GLY A 180 1.11 -19.76 10.36
CA GLY A 180 0.51 -18.43 10.31
C GLY A 180 0.39 -17.69 11.67
N GLU A 181 0.88 -18.26 12.78
CA GLU A 181 0.69 -17.68 14.12
C GLU A 181 1.95 -17.65 14.99
N VAL A 182 2.82 -18.66 14.90
CA VAL A 182 3.98 -18.80 15.81
C VAL A 182 5.20 -18.14 15.20
N ILE A 183 5.76 -17.15 15.89
CA ILE A 183 6.99 -16.46 15.48
C ILE A 183 8.19 -17.35 15.83
N GLU A 184 8.86 -17.92 14.84
CA GLU A 184 10.11 -18.67 15.03
C GLU A 184 11.33 -17.73 15.00
N SER A 185 11.25 -16.67 14.20
CA SER A 185 12.20 -15.55 14.21
C SER A 185 11.55 -14.29 13.67
N ASN A 186 12.08 -13.13 14.05
CA ASN A 186 11.64 -11.83 13.54
C ASN A 186 12.77 -10.80 13.64
N VAL A 187 13.54 -10.67 12.57
CA VAL A 187 14.69 -9.77 12.49
C VAL A 187 14.27 -8.48 11.79
N VAL A 188 14.49 -7.34 12.44
CA VAL A 188 14.18 -6.02 11.91
C VAL A 188 15.43 -5.14 11.98
N ALA A 189 15.88 -4.65 10.84
CA ALA A 189 16.93 -3.65 10.72
C ALA A 189 16.32 -2.30 10.32
N SER A 190 16.05 -1.46 11.33
CA SER A 190 15.47 -0.13 11.13
C SER A 190 16.50 0.86 10.58
N GLN A 191 16.03 1.79 9.73
CA GLN A 191 16.82 2.87 9.18
C GLN A 191 16.50 4.23 9.82
N GLU A 192 15.81 4.25 10.98
CA GLU A 192 15.37 5.48 11.67
C GLU A 192 16.52 6.49 11.85
N ASP A 193 17.66 6.05 12.38
CA ASP A 193 18.85 6.91 12.60
C ASP A 193 19.41 7.52 11.31
N LEU A 194 19.30 6.79 10.19
CA LEU A 194 19.75 7.26 8.88
C LEU A 194 18.84 8.39 8.37
N HIS A 195 17.53 8.25 8.53
CA HIS A 195 16.52 9.22 8.06
C HIS A 195 16.34 10.41 9.02
N ALA A 196 16.63 10.24 10.31
CA ALA A 196 16.60 11.32 11.30
C ALA A 196 17.44 12.54 10.87
N ARG A 197 18.55 12.32 10.17
CA ARG A 197 19.43 13.38 9.64
C ARG A 197 18.78 14.24 8.55
N PHE A 198 17.76 13.72 7.87
CA PHE A 198 17.00 14.41 6.83
C PHE A 198 15.66 14.95 7.36
N GLY A 199 15.29 14.60 8.60
CA GLY A 199 14.02 15.00 9.21
C GLY A 199 12.80 14.31 8.62
N GLY A 200 13.00 13.14 7.99
CA GLY A 200 11.99 12.31 7.35
C GLY A 200 12.59 11.30 6.38
N ILE A 201 11.79 10.36 5.92
CA ILE A 201 12.23 9.26 5.05
C ILE A 201 12.63 9.79 3.66
N VAL A 202 13.83 9.43 3.21
CA VAL A 202 14.33 9.71 1.86
C VAL A 202 14.24 8.43 1.00
N PRO A 203 13.32 8.34 0.03
CA PRO A 203 13.00 7.08 -0.66
C PRO A 203 14.20 6.38 -1.33
N GLU A 204 15.07 7.14 -1.98
CA GLU A 204 16.26 6.60 -2.65
C GLU A 204 17.27 6.03 -1.64
N VAL A 205 17.45 6.70 -0.50
CA VAL A 205 18.33 6.23 0.57
C VAL A 205 17.77 4.95 1.18
N ALA A 206 16.45 4.90 1.38
CA ALA A 206 15.78 3.72 1.92
C ALA A 206 15.95 2.50 1.01
N SER A 207 15.68 2.68 -0.28
CA SER A 207 15.81 1.63 -1.31
C SER A 207 17.22 1.03 -1.32
N ARG A 208 18.27 1.87 -1.31
CA ARG A 208 19.66 1.39 -1.28
C ARG A 208 19.97 0.59 -0.02
N LYS A 209 19.44 1.04 1.12
CA LYS A 209 19.73 0.39 2.38
C LYS A 209 19.07 -0.99 2.48
N HIS A 210 17.89 -1.18 1.90
CA HIS A 210 17.30 -2.52 1.75
C HIS A 210 18.19 -3.46 0.92
N VAL A 211 18.81 -2.98 -0.17
CA VAL A 211 19.71 -3.80 -1.00
C VAL A 211 20.91 -4.30 -0.18
N GLU A 212 21.47 -3.46 0.67
CA GLU A 212 22.60 -3.81 1.53
C GLU A 212 22.22 -4.80 2.64
N LEU A 213 21.06 -4.61 3.26
CA LEU A 213 20.70 -5.31 4.50
C LEU A 213 19.88 -6.58 4.27
N LEU A 214 19.06 -6.66 3.22
CA LEU A 214 18.08 -7.73 3.06
C LEU A 214 18.71 -9.14 3.08
N PRO A 215 19.83 -9.42 2.38
CA PRO A 215 20.45 -10.74 2.46
C PRO A 215 20.93 -11.12 3.87
N LEU A 216 21.46 -10.15 4.62
CA LEU A 216 21.96 -10.36 5.99
C LEU A 216 20.81 -10.62 6.96
N VAL A 217 19.73 -9.85 6.83
CA VAL A 217 18.52 -9.98 7.65
C VAL A 217 17.85 -11.34 7.41
N VAL A 218 17.79 -11.81 6.16
CA VAL A 218 17.27 -13.14 5.81
C VAL A 218 18.13 -14.25 6.40
N GLU A 219 19.46 -14.19 6.26
CA GLU A 219 20.37 -15.18 6.83
C GLU A 219 20.25 -15.26 8.36
N GLN A 220 20.15 -14.11 9.02
CA GLN A 220 19.94 -14.04 10.47
C GLN A 220 18.59 -14.63 10.86
N ALA A 221 17.50 -14.32 10.14
CA ALA A 221 16.17 -14.84 10.45
C ALA A 221 16.10 -16.37 10.32
N LEU A 222 16.74 -16.97 9.31
CA LEU A 222 16.84 -18.42 9.17
C LEU A 222 17.68 -19.05 10.30
N THR A 223 18.78 -18.40 10.67
CA THR A 223 19.66 -18.84 11.76
C THR A 223 18.94 -18.81 13.11
N GLU A 224 18.24 -17.72 13.44
CA GLU A 224 17.48 -17.58 14.69
C GLU A 224 16.33 -18.57 14.79
N ALA A 225 15.66 -18.87 13.67
CA ALA A 225 14.62 -19.90 13.60
C ALA A 225 15.20 -21.33 13.64
N GLY A 226 16.50 -21.50 13.42
CA GLY A 226 17.17 -22.80 13.39
C GLY A 226 16.77 -23.66 12.19
N VAL A 227 16.46 -23.04 11.04
CA VAL A 227 15.95 -23.74 9.85
C VAL A 227 16.78 -23.40 8.60
N GLY A 228 16.79 -24.31 7.63
CA GLY A 228 17.34 -24.09 6.30
C GLY A 228 16.27 -23.83 5.25
N TRP A 229 16.68 -23.48 4.04
CA TRP A 229 15.79 -23.26 2.90
C TRP A 229 14.89 -24.47 2.57
N GLY A 230 15.37 -25.70 2.83
CA GLY A 230 14.60 -26.92 2.58
C GLY A 230 13.48 -27.20 3.57
N ASP A 231 13.48 -26.52 4.72
CA ASP A 231 12.43 -26.64 5.74
C ASP A 231 11.26 -25.67 5.50
N LEU A 232 11.49 -24.64 4.68
CA LEU A 232 10.50 -23.64 4.35
C LEU A 232 9.45 -24.21 3.40
N THR A 233 8.22 -23.71 3.53
CA THR A 233 7.08 -24.09 2.70
C THR A 233 6.75 -23.03 1.65
N ALA A 234 7.02 -21.74 1.94
CA ALA A 234 6.77 -20.64 1.02
C ALA A 234 7.57 -19.38 1.40
N ILE A 235 7.62 -18.44 0.45
CA ILE A 235 8.20 -17.11 0.63
C ILE A 235 7.09 -16.07 0.44
N ALA A 236 6.81 -15.31 1.49
CA ALA A 236 5.87 -14.20 1.49
C ALA A 236 6.63 -12.88 1.42
N VAL A 237 6.16 -11.92 0.62
CA VAL A 237 6.81 -10.62 0.47
C VAL A 237 5.77 -9.51 0.36
N THR A 238 6.01 -8.40 1.06
CA THR A 238 5.19 -7.21 0.88
C THR A 238 5.36 -6.65 -0.53
N HIS A 239 4.27 -6.56 -1.28
CA HIS A 239 4.27 -6.02 -2.65
C HIS A 239 3.51 -4.70 -2.80
N GLY A 240 2.90 -4.21 -1.71
CA GLY A 240 2.26 -2.90 -1.63
C GLY A 240 1.26 -2.81 -0.47
N PRO A 241 0.75 -1.62 -0.13
CA PRO A 241 1.27 -0.31 -0.55
C PRO A 241 2.66 0.00 0.03
N GLY A 242 3.34 1.03 -0.47
CA GLY A 242 4.67 1.42 0.01
C GLY A 242 5.49 2.26 -0.96
N LEU A 243 6.75 2.52 -0.60
CA LEU A 243 7.69 3.20 -1.47
C LEU A 243 8.11 2.27 -2.62
N ILE A 244 7.85 2.67 -3.86
CA ILE A 244 8.02 1.81 -5.03
C ILE A 244 9.45 1.24 -5.15
N GLY A 245 10.47 2.07 -4.87
CA GLY A 245 11.87 1.64 -4.89
C GLY A 245 12.18 0.60 -3.82
N SER A 246 11.68 0.80 -2.60
CA SER A 246 11.86 -0.13 -1.49
C SER A 246 11.14 -1.47 -1.74
N LEU A 247 9.88 -1.41 -2.20
CA LEU A 247 9.09 -2.61 -2.56
C LEU A 247 9.77 -3.44 -3.66
N LEU A 248 10.35 -2.79 -4.67
CA LEU A 248 11.05 -3.48 -5.76
C LEU A 248 12.20 -4.34 -5.24
N VAL A 249 12.93 -3.88 -4.22
CA VAL A 249 14.05 -4.64 -3.64
C VAL A 249 13.55 -5.92 -3.01
N GLY A 250 12.53 -5.84 -2.15
CA GLY A 250 11.93 -7.01 -1.49
C GLY A 250 11.38 -8.01 -2.49
N VAL A 251 10.54 -7.56 -3.43
CA VAL A 251 9.91 -8.44 -4.43
C VAL A 251 10.94 -9.07 -5.37
N ALA A 252 11.97 -8.33 -5.79
CA ALA A 252 13.04 -8.89 -6.62
C ALA A 252 13.84 -9.96 -5.87
N ALA A 253 14.17 -9.73 -4.60
CA ALA A 253 14.85 -10.72 -3.77
C ALA A 253 13.98 -11.96 -3.53
N ALA A 254 12.70 -11.77 -3.20
CA ALA A 254 11.75 -12.86 -3.01
C ALA A 254 11.62 -13.75 -4.24
N LYS A 255 11.53 -13.14 -5.44
CA LYS A 255 11.55 -13.88 -6.72
C LYS A 255 12.84 -14.66 -6.92
N ALA A 256 13.98 -14.04 -6.63
CA ALA A 256 15.28 -14.72 -6.75
C ALA A 256 15.37 -15.93 -5.80
N TYR A 257 14.94 -15.78 -4.55
CA TYR A 257 14.89 -16.86 -3.58
C TYR A 257 13.91 -17.96 -4.00
N ALA A 258 12.72 -17.61 -4.48
CA ALA A 258 11.72 -18.56 -4.99
C ALA A 258 12.27 -19.38 -6.17
N VAL A 259 12.92 -18.74 -7.13
CA VAL A 259 13.57 -19.42 -8.27
C VAL A 259 14.70 -20.34 -7.81
N ALA A 260 15.54 -19.90 -6.88
CA ALA A 260 16.70 -20.67 -6.42
C ALA A 260 16.30 -21.88 -5.56
N SER A 261 15.25 -21.75 -4.75
CA SER A 261 14.79 -22.78 -3.81
C SER A 261 13.69 -23.68 -4.39
N GLY A 262 13.01 -23.23 -5.46
CA GLY A 262 11.79 -23.87 -5.96
C GLY A 262 10.56 -23.65 -5.09
N LEU A 263 10.64 -22.76 -4.09
CA LEU A 263 9.54 -22.49 -3.16
C LEU A 263 8.46 -21.60 -3.80
N PRO A 264 7.18 -21.79 -3.43
CA PRO A 264 6.10 -20.90 -3.80
C PRO A 264 6.33 -19.46 -3.32
N LEU A 265 5.99 -18.48 -4.17
CA LEU A 265 6.06 -17.05 -3.88
C LEU A 265 4.66 -16.49 -3.60
N VAL A 266 4.52 -15.62 -2.62
CA VAL A 266 3.25 -14.98 -2.26
C VAL A 266 3.45 -13.49 -2.00
N GLY A 267 2.76 -12.65 -2.78
CA GLY A 267 2.67 -11.20 -2.56
C GLY A 267 1.65 -10.87 -1.47
N VAL A 268 2.06 -10.10 -0.47
CA VAL A 268 1.21 -9.72 0.66
C VAL A 268 0.90 -8.23 0.63
N ASN A 269 -0.36 -7.88 0.86
CA ASN A 269 -0.75 -6.50 1.12
C ASN A 269 -0.23 -6.08 2.51
N HIS A 270 0.58 -5.03 2.58
CA HIS A 270 1.18 -4.52 3.80
C HIS A 270 0.13 -4.19 4.88
N LEU A 271 -1.02 -3.64 4.47
CA LEU A 271 -2.08 -3.31 5.42
C LEU A 271 -2.80 -4.58 5.91
N GLU A 272 -2.99 -5.59 5.05
CA GLU A 272 -3.46 -6.92 5.46
C GLU A 272 -2.51 -7.52 6.50
N ALA A 273 -1.20 -7.43 6.28
CA ALA A 273 -0.19 -7.89 7.24
C ALA A 273 -0.38 -7.27 8.62
N HIS A 274 -0.59 -5.95 8.72
CA HIS A 274 -0.86 -5.28 10.00
C HIS A 274 -2.07 -5.86 10.75
N VAL A 275 -3.11 -6.36 10.06
CA VAL A 275 -4.25 -7.04 10.72
C VAL A 275 -3.79 -8.34 11.41
N HIS A 276 -2.87 -9.07 10.78
CA HIS A 276 -2.33 -10.34 11.31
C HIS A 276 -1.42 -10.16 12.53
N ALA A 277 -0.84 -8.97 12.75
CA ALA A 277 0.08 -8.72 13.85
C ALA A 277 -0.46 -9.07 15.24
N SER A 278 -1.77 -8.91 15.47
CA SER A 278 -2.42 -9.22 16.76
C SER A 278 -2.75 -10.70 16.96
N LEU A 279 -2.66 -11.51 15.90
CA LEU A 279 -2.87 -12.95 15.93
C LEU A 279 -1.56 -13.72 16.15
N LEU A 280 -0.42 -13.05 16.01
CA LEU A 280 0.90 -13.63 16.24
C LEU A 280 1.16 -13.92 17.72
N ARG A 281 1.95 -14.96 17.98
CA ARG A 281 2.39 -15.37 19.31
C ARG A 281 3.82 -15.89 19.32
N GLU A 282 4.43 -15.82 20.50
CA GLU A 282 5.70 -16.49 20.76
C GLU A 282 5.48 -18.01 20.94
N PRO A 283 6.51 -18.85 20.72
CA PRO A 283 6.41 -20.29 20.94
C PRO A 283 5.91 -20.63 22.35
N GLY A 284 4.88 -21.47 22.43
CA GLY A 284 4.26 -21.90 23.70
C GLY A 284 3.32 -20.88 24.35
N GLY A 285 3.17 -19.68 23.80
CA GLY A 285 2.24 -18.66 24.29
C GLY A 285 0.84 -18.72 23.66
N LEU A 286 -0.02 -17.80 24.04
CA LEU A 286 -1.27 -17.47 23.33
C LEU A 286 -1.08 -16.16 22.56
N SER A 287 -1.86 -15.96 21.50
CA SER A 287 -1.86 -14.67 20.80
C SER A 287 -2.66 -13.63 21.57
N PRO A 288 -2.34 -12.32 21.47
CA PRO A 288 -3.13 -11.25 22.08
C PRO A 288 -4.62 -11.33 21.73
N PHE A 289 -4.92 -11.76 20.50
CA PHE A 289 -6.28 -11.98 20.02
C PHE A 289 -7.01 -13.07 20.83
N THR A 290 -6.34 -14.21 21.05
CA THR A 290 -6.89 -15.34 21.80
C THR A 290 -6.98 -15.03 23.30
N GLU A 291 -5.96 -14.40 23.88
CA GLU A 291 -5.93 -14.02 25.30
C GLU A 291 -7.06 -13.06 25.66
N ALA A 292 -7.37 -12.10 24.79
CA ALA A 292 -8.46 -11.16 25.01
C ALA A 292 -9.86 -11.78 24.85
N GLY A 293 -9.96 -13.01 24.32
CA GLY A 293 -11.24 -13.62 23.95
C GLY A 293 -11.95 -12.85 22.83
N ALA A 294 -11.20 -12.20 21.94
CA ALA A 294 -11.75 -11.49 20.80
C ALA A 294 -12.30 -12.46 19.75
N GLY A 295 -13.26 -12.00 18.95
CA GLY A 295 -13.83 -12.79 17.87
C GLY A 295 -14.24 -11.94 16.67
N PHE A 296 -14.52 -12.61 15.56
CA PHE A 296 -15.03 -11.97 14.34
C PHE A 296 -16.56 -11.82 14.37
N PRO A 297 -17.21 -10.84 13.72
CA PRO A 297 -16.57 -9.73 13.03
C PRO A 297 -15.85 -8.86 14.04
N LEU A 298 -14.63 -8.45 13.71
CA LEU A 298 -13.86 -7.49 14.50
C LEU A 298 -13.81 -6.15 13.76
N VAL A 299 -13.58 -5.09 14.52
CA VAL A 299 -13.12 -3.81 13.96
C VAL A 299 -11.62 -3.73 14.11
N CYS A 300 -10.91 -3.38 13.04
CA CYS A 300 -9.47 -3.16 13.07
C CYS A 300 -9.18 -1.70 12.72
N LEU A 301 -8.47 -1.00 13.60
CA LEU A 301 -7.86 0.30 13.29
C LEU A 301 -6.40 0.06 12.89
N VAL A 302 -6.08 0.31 11.63
CA VAL A 302 -4.70 0.33 11.13
C VAL A 302 -4.25 1.79 11.07
N ALA A 303 -3.41 2.21 12.01
CA ALA A 303 -2.90 3.57 12.11
C ALA A 303 -1.36 3.58 12.10
N SER A 304 -0.77 3.95 10.96
CA SER A 304 0.68 3.98 10.73
C SER A 304 1.17 5.39 10.37
N GLY A 305 2.42 5.49 9.93
CA GLY A 305 3.03 6.72 9.39
C GLY A 305 2.22 7.30 8.23
N GLY A 306 1.85 6.44 7.28
CA GLY A 306 1.20 6.83 6.01
C GLY A 306 -0.24 6.33 5.83
N HIS A 307 -0.80 5.55 6.76
CA HIS A 307 -2.14 4.98 6.62
C HIS A 307 -2.98 5.16 7.87
N CYS A 308 -4.29 5.30 7.67
CA CYS A 308 -5.29 5.34 8.74
C CYS A 308 -6.59 4.78 8.22
N ASP A 309 -6.78 3.48 8.41
CA ASP A 309 -7.97 2.77 7.95
C ASP A 309 -8.69 2.12 9.12
N LEU A 310 -10.01 2.23 9.09
CA LEU A 310 -10.91 1.59 10.03
C LEU A 310 -11.72 0.54 9.26
N LEU A 311 -11.54 -0.72 9.64
CA LEU A 311 -12.02 -1.86 8.88
C LEU A 311 -13.01 -2.66 9.70
N ARG A 312 -14.03 -3.19 9.03
CA ARG A 312 -14.76 -4.38 9.49
C ARG A 312 -14.07 -5.59 8.87
N VAL A 313 -13.75 -6.56 9.72
CA VAL A 313 -13.14 -7.82 9.31
C VAL A 313 -14.10 -8.93 9.73
N PRO A 314 -14.95 -9.45 8.82
CA PRO A 314 -15.88 -10.54 9.14
C PRO A 314 -15.20 -11.88 9.38
N ARG A 315 -14.04 -12.09 8.76
CA ARG A 315 -13.09 -13.19 8.94
C ARG A 315 -11.77 -12.79 8.27
N LEU A 316 -10.68 -13.48 8.59
CA LEU A 316 -9.40 -13.22 7.90
C LEU A 316 -9.55 -13.40 6.38
N GLY A 317 -8.99 -12.47 5.62
CA GLY A 317 -9.13 -12.38 4.18
C GLY A 317 -10.40 -11.71 3.66
N GLU A 318 -11.29 -11.23 4.52
CA GLU A 318 -12.41 -10.36 4.14
C GLU A 318 -12.28 -9.01 4.86
N TYR A 319 -12.12 -7.94 4.10
CA TYR A 319 -11.90 -6.59 4.62
C TYR A 319 -12.92 -5.63 4.02
N GLU A 320 -13.64 -4.92 4.88
CA GLU A 320 -14.60 -3.87 4.49
C GLU A 320 -14.14 -2.55 5.11
N LEU A 321 -13.83 -1.56 4.26
CA LEU A 321 -13.42 -0.24 4.71
C LEU A 321 -14.63 0.54 5.25
N LEU A 322 -14.60 0.88 6.54
CA LEU A 322 -15.64 1.67 7.21
C LEU A 322 -15.32 3.17 7.22
N GLY A 323 -14.04 3.51 7.21
CA GLY A 323 -13.56 4.89 7.13
C GLY A 323 -12.05 4.97 6.97
N CYS A 324 -11.56 6.05 6.39
CA CYS A 324 -10.13 6.29 6.19
C CYS A 324 -9.72 7.74 6.47
N ALA A 325 -8.43 8.03 6.56
CA ALA A 325 -7.95 9.41 6.56
C ALA A 325 -8.23 10.09 5.21
N ARG A 326 -8.88 11.26 5.25
CA ARG A 326 -9.15 12.10 4.08
C ARG A 326 -7.97 13.00 3.71
N ASP A 327 -7.05 13.19 4.64
CA ASP A 327 -5.89 14.07 4.50
C ASP A 327 -4.62 13.42 5.05
N ASP A 328 -4.00 13.98 6.09
CA ASP A 328 -2.81 13.43 6.71
C ASP A 328 -3.16 12.13 7.43
N ALA A 329 -2.27 11.13 7.38
CA ALA A 329 -2.30 10.02 8.32
C ALA A 329 -1.91 10.50 9.74
N PRO A 330 -2.32 9.81 10.82
CA PRO A 330 -2.02 10.24 12.18
C PRO A 330 -0.51 10.24 12.46
N GLY A 331 0.26 9.29 11.92
CA GLY A 331 1.71 9.29 12.06
C GLY A 331 2.37 10.50 11.40
N GLU A 332 1.98 10.82 10.16
CA GLU A 332 2.41 12.05 9.48
C GLU A 332 2.00 13.33 10.26
N ALA A 333 0.82 13.33 10.87
CA ALA A 333 0.39 14.44 11.72
C ALA A 333 1.29 14.58 12.96
N PHE A 334 1.70 13.47 13.60
CA PHE A 334 2.68 13.48 14.68
C PHE A 334 4.05 13.99 14.22
N ASP A 335 4.54 13.58 13.05
CA ASP A 335 5.82 14.05 12.49
C ASP A 335 5.81 15.55 12.21
N LYS A 336 4.70 16.05 11.63
CA LYS A 336 4.51 17.49 11.39
C LYS A 336 4.44 18.27 12.70
N ALA A 337 3.74 17.75 13.70
CA ALA A 337 3.64 18.37 15.02
C ALA A 337 5.00 18.43 15.72
N ALA A 338 5.76 17.32 15.72
CA ALA A 338 7.10 17.26 16.28
C ALA A 338 8.03 18.28 15.61
N ARG A 339 7.97 18.41 14.29
CA ARG A 339 8.74 19.42 13.54
C ARG A 339 8.36 20.85 13.94
N ILE A 340 7.06 21.15 14.10
CA ILE A 340 6.59 22.47 14.54
C ILE A 340 7.14 22.81 15.93
N LEU A 341 7.09 21.84 16.84
CA LEU A 341 7.53 21.98 18.23
C LEU A 341 9.05 21.85 18.42
N GLY A 342 9.80 21.51 17.37
CA GLY A 342 11.26 21.35 17.43
C GLY A 342 11.72 20.09 18.16
N LEU A 343 10.91 19.02 18.15
CA LEU A 343 11.16 17.77 18.88
C LEU A 343 11.93 16.70 18.07
N GLY A 344 12.20 16.97 16.78
CA GLY A 344 12.94 16.06 15.90
C GLY A 344 12.08 15.01 15.18
N TYR A 345 12.73 13.95 14.71
CA TYR A 345 12.15 12.79 14.01
C TYR A 345 12.70 11.51 14.66
N PRO A 346 11.90 10.43 14.82
CA PRO A 346 10.48 10.31 14.47
C PRO A 346 9.56 11.05 15.44
N GLY A 347 8.49 11.64 14.93
CA GLY A 347 7.66 12.57 15.66
C GLY A 347 6.71 11.93 16.66
N GLY A 348 6.18 10.73 16.38
CA GLY A 348 5.29 10.00 17.29
C GLY A 348 5.90 9.81 18.69
N PRO A 349 7.04 9.10 18.80
CA PRO A 349 7.74 8.92 20.08
C PRO A 349 8.20 10.25 20.71
N ALA A 350 8.60 11.23 19.90
CA ALA A 350 9.06 12.52 20.40
C ALA A 350 7.94 13.34 21.05
N ILE A 351 6.76 13.40 20.41
CA ILE A 351 5.56 14.03 20.96
C ILE A 351 5.10 13.31 22.22
N GLU A 352 5.03 11.97 22.21
CA GLU A 352 4.62 11.20 23.38
C GLU A 352 5.56 11.44 24.58
N ARG A 353 6.87 11.53 24.38
CA ARG A 353 7.81 11.86 25.45
C ARG A 353 7.59 13.28 25.98
N ALA A 354 7.42 14.26 25.10
CA ALA A 354 7.20 15.65 25.49
C ALA A 354 5.85 15.86 26.20
N ALA A 355 4.83 15.09 25.82
CA ALA A 355 3.48 15.18 26.37
C ALA A 355 3.35 14.69 27.82
N ARG A 356 4.30 13.88 28.33
CA ARG A 356 4.22 13.28 29.68
C ARG A 356 4.09 14.30 30.79
N ASP A 357 4.80 15.42 30.66
CA ASP A 357 4.85 16.48 31.67
C ASP A 357 3.91 17.66 31.32
N GLY A 358 3.08 17.51 30.28
CA GLY A 358 2.19 18.54 29.77
C GLY A 358 0.75 18.39 30.24
N ASP A 359 0.05 19.50 30.38
CA ASP A 359 -1.39 19.53 30.64
C ASP A 359 -2.17 19.65 29.32
N PRO A 360 -2.90 18.59 28.90
CA PRO A 360 -3.62 18.57 27.63
C PRO A 360 -4.80 19.56 27.56
N THR A 361 -5.18 20.18 28.69
CA THR A 361 -6.29 21.14 28.78
C THR A 361 -5.85 22.59 28.62
N ARG A 362 -4.55 22.88 28.71
CA ARG A 362 -4.00 24.23 28.56
C ARG A 362 -4.22 24.83 27.17
N VAL A 363 -4.32 23.98 26.16
CA VAL A 363 -4.55 24.38 24.77
C VAL A 363 -5.70 23.58 24.19
N VAL A 364 -6.76 24.27 23.75
CA VAL A 364 -7.90 23.62 23.11
C VAL A 364 -7.63 23.47 21.61
N LEU A 365 -7.22 22.28 21.21
CA LEU A 365 -7.12 21.90 19.80
C LEU A 365 -8.43 21.27 19.30
N PRO A 366 -8.83 21.50 18.03
CA PRO A 366 -10.07 20.93 17.51
C PRO A 366 -9.99 19.39 17.48
N ARG A 367 -11.13 18.70 17.66
CA ARG A 367 -11.25 17.27 17.38
C ARG A 367 -12.11 17.12 16.12
N PRO A 368 -11.51 17.04 14.91
CA PRO A 368 -12.28 17.06 13.67
C PRO A 368 -13.34 15.95 13.67
N ILE A 369 -14.55 16.31 13.24
CA ILE A 369 -15.67 15.39 13.05
C ILE A 369 -16.03 15.46 11.58
N VAL A 370 -15.97 14.32 10.91
CA VAL A 370 -16.52 14.18 9.58
C VAL A 370 -17.99 13.78 9.73
N ARG A 371 -18.91 14.63 9.27
CA ARG A 371 -20.35 14.35 9.37
C ARG A 371 -20.71 13.09 8.60
N ASP A 372 -21.58 12.28 9.21
CA ASP A 372 -22.16 11.06 8.65
C ASP A 372 -21.11 10.04 8.13
N SER A 373 -19.88 10.10 8.63
CA SER A 373 -18.78 9.21 8.23
C SER A 373 -17.93 8.82 9.45
N LEU A 374 -17.19 7.71 9.30
CA LEU A 374 -16.16 7.28 10.25
C LEU A 374 -14.75 7.73 9.82
N ASP A 375 -14.66 8.51 8.75
CA ASP A 375 -13.40 9.04 8.23
C ASP A 375 -12.67 9.94 9.23
N PHE A 376 -11.36 10.03 9.05
CA PHE A 376 -10.45 10.83 9.85
C PHE A 376 -9.97 12.07 9.08
N SER A 377 -9.66 13.14 9.82
CA SER A 377 -8.99 14.33 9.29
C SER A 377 -8.11 14.91 10.38
N PHE A 378 -6.82 15.11 10.06
CA PHE A 378 -5.80 15.58 10.99
C PHE A 378 -5.08 16.84 10.47
N SER A 379 -5.20 17.18 9.19
CA SER A 379 -4.53 18.36 8.61
C SER A 379 -4.86 19.68 9.32
N GLY A 380 -6.10 19.85 9.81
CA GLY A 380 -6.54 21.02 10.56
C GLY A 380 -5.85 21.18 11.93
N LEU A 381 -5.39 20.09 12.55
CA LEU A 381 -4.67 20.13 13.82
C LEU A 381 -3.33 20.84 13.69
N LYS A 382 -2.64 20.64 12.56
CA LYS A 382 -1.37 21.33 12.26
C LYS A 382 -1.55 22.84 12.31
N THR A 383 -2.56 23.37 11.61
CA THR A 383 -2.82 24.81 11.55
C THR A 383 -3.20 25.36 12.91
N ALA A 384 -4.01 24.63 13.67
CA ALA A 384 -4.34 25.00 15.06
C ALA A 384 -3.10 25.02 15.96
N LEU A 385 -2.19 24.05 15.81
CA LEU A 385 -0.94 23.96 16.57
C LEU A 385 0.01 25.12 16.23
N VAL A 386 0.21 25.45 14.95
CA VAL A 386 1.05 26.61 14.54
C VAL A 386 0.53 27.92 15.16
N ARG A 387 -0.79 28.11 15.17
CA ARG A 387 -1.42 29.27 15.82
C ARG A 387 -1.20 29.28 17.33
N ALA A 388 -1.32 28.12 17.98
CA ALA A 388 -1.10 27.99 19.42
C ALA A 388 0.36 28.26 19.83
N VAL A 389 1.34 27.93 18.97
CA VAL A 389 2.76 28.26 19.16
C VAL A 389 3.04 29.76 18.96
N GLY A 390 2.16 30.48 18.25
CA GLY A 390 2.30 31.92 18.02
C GLY A 390 3.35 32.32 16.97
N ARG A 391 3.69 31.43 16.02
CA ARG A 391 4.59 31.75 14.90
C ARG A 391 3.80 32.37 13.73
N PRO A 392 4.16 33.57 13.21
CA PRO A 392 3.51 34.13 12.02
C PRO A 392 3.78 33.28 10.76
N GLU A 393 2.76 33.09 9.93
CA GLU A 393 2.69 32.13 8.79
C GLU A 393 3.65 32.37 7.59
N SER A 394 4.71 33.17 7.73
CA SER A 394 5.57 33.48 6.58
C SER A 394 7.02 33.79 6.98
N ARG A 395 7.90 32.77 6.85
CA ARG A 395 9.24 32.83 6.22
C ARG A 395 9.98 31.50 6.41
N SER A 396 10.60 31.06 5.33
CA SER A 396 11.52 29.92 5.19
C SER A 396 12.68 29.94 6.20
N CYS A 397 13.12 28.75 6.61
CA CYS A 397 14.40 28.40 7.26
C CYS A 397 15.07 29.48 8.14
N GLY A 398 14.93 29.33 9.46
CA GLY A 398 15.77 29.96 10.45
C GLY A 398 15.70 29.19 11.77
N VAL A 399 16.86 28.77 12.28
CA VAL A 399 17.03 28.05 13.55
C VAL A 399 16.55 28.94 14.71
N ALA A 400 15.89 28.31 15.69
CA ALA A 400 15.23 28.97 16.81
C ALA A 400 16.21 29.71 17.73
N GLU A 401 15.95 30.99 17.99
CA GLU A 401 16.35 31.63 19.24
C GLU A 401 15.22 31.47 20.27
N SER A 402 15.62 30.95 21.43
CA SER A 402 14.85 30.77 22.64
C SER A 402 14.12 32.07 23.02
N ARG A 403 12.79 32.11 22.89
CA ARG A 403 11.97 33.10 23.59
C ARG A 403 11.73 32.58 24.99
N THR A 404 12.35 33.26 25.95
CA THR A 404 12.11 33.12 27.38
C THR A 404 10.65 33.48 27.71
N ASP A 405 9.98 32.52 28.34
CA ASP A 405 8.98 32.65 29.40
C ASP A 405 8.25 34.00 29.48
N VAL A 406 7.11 34.07 28.80
CA VAL A 406 6.03 34.98 29.19
C VAL A 406 5.14 34.19 30.15
N ASP A 407 5.02 34.63 31.40
CA ASP A 407 4.16 33.99 32.40
C ASP A 407 2.76 33.70 31.84
N GLY A 408 2.41 32.42 31.72
CA GLY A 408 1.11 31.94 31.27
C GLY A 408 1.00 31.46 29.81
N ALA A 409 2.07 31.53 29.00
CA ALA A 409 2.08 30.90 27.68
C ALA A 409 2.16 29.36 27.79
N PRO A 410 1.48 28.59 26.92
CA PRO A 410 1.54 27.13 26.96
C PRO A 410 2.95 26.64 26.64
N THR A 411 3.44 25.67 27.42
CA THR A 411 4.75 25.06 27.21
C THR A 411 4.73 24.13 25.99
N VAL A 412 5.91 23.72 25.51
CA VAL A 412 6.01 22.68 24.46
C VAL A 412 5.38 21.37 24.93
N ALA A 413 5.49 21.04 26.22
CA ALA A 413 4.87 19.86 26.81
C ALA A 413 3.33 19.96 26.75
N ASP A 414 2.75 21.11 27.13
CA ASP A 414 1.30 21.35 27.06
C ASP A 414 0.78 21.24 25.62
N LEU A 415 1.50 21.82 24.66
CA LEU A 415 1.16 21.76 23.24
C LEU A 415 1.23 20.32 22.70
N ALA A 416 2.26 19.56 23.07
CA ALA A 416 2.41 18.15 22.72
C ALA A 416 1.29 17.30 23.32
N ALA A 417 0.96 17.49 24.60
CA ALA A 417 -0.11 16.79 25.29
C ALA A 417 -1.48 17.09 24.67
N ALA A 418 -1.79 18.35 24.41
CA ALA A 418 -3.03 18.76 23.77
C ALA A 418 -3.18 18.17 22.36
N PHE A 419 -2.08 18.14 21.58
CA PHE A 419 -2.06 17.55 20.25
C PHE A 419 -2.28 16.05 20.28
N GLN A 420 -1.51 15.34 21.13
CA GLN A 420 -1.63 13.90 21.30
C GLN A 420 -3.06 13.52 21.72
N ALA A 421 -3.64 14.22 22.69
CA ALA A 421 -5.01 13.99 23.13
C ALA A 421 -6.00 14.18 21.98
N ALA A 422 -5.87 15.23 21.15
CA ALA A 422 -6.79 15.49 20.05
C ALA A 422 -6.78 14.38 18.97
N VAL A 423 -5.59 13.85 18.65
CA VAL A 423 -5.46 12.71 17.72
C VAL A 423 -6.07 11.45 18.34
N VAL A 424 -5.71 11.13 19.59
CA VAL A 424 -6.22 9.94 20.30
C VAL A 424 -7.74 9.97 20.44
N ASP A 425 -8.31 11.09 20.88
CA ASP A 425 -9.76 11.27 21.04
C ASP A 425 -10.51 10.95 19.73
N THR A 426 -9.97 11.40 18.61
CA THR A 426 -10.56 11.21 17.27
C THR A 426 -10.51 9.73 16.86
N LEU A 427 -9.35 9.08 17.04
CA LEU A 427 -9.17 7.65 16.73
C LEU A 427 -10.08 6.77 17.59
N VAL A 428 -10.12 7.02 18.90
CA VAL A 428 -10.93 6.26 19.87
C VAL A 428 -12.42 6.41 19.57
N ARG A 429 -12.90 7.64 19.40
CA ARG A 429 -14.31 7.91 19.14
C ARG A 429 -14.82 7.16 17.91
N ASN A 430 -14.15 7.33 16.75
CA ASN A 430 -14.60 6.71 15.51
C ASN A 430 -14.48 5.18 15.55
N SER A 431 -13.43 4.64 16.19
CA SER A 431 -13.25 3.18 16.33
C SER A 431 -14.36 2.54 17.16
N LEU A 432 -14.74 3.14 18.29
CA LEU A 432 -15.80 2.60 19.14
C LEU A 432 -17.20 2.81 18.55
N GLU A 433 -17.39 3.90 17.79
CA GLU A 433 -18.60 4.08 16.99
C GLU A 433 -18.73 2.96 15.94
N ALA A 434 -17.64 2.63 15.22
CA ALA A 434 -17.63 1.52 14.27
C ALA A 434 -17.97 0.19 14.93
N VAL A 435 -17.38 -0.12 16.09
CA VAL A 435 -17.69 -1.31 16.90
C VAL A 435 -19.19 -1.41 17.17
N SER A 436 -19.82 -0.29 17.51
CA SER A 436 -21.26 -0.24 17.82
C SER A 436 -22.12 -0.43 16.57
N ARG A 437 -21.73 0.18 15.44
CA ARG A 437 -22.46 0.08 14.16
C ARG A 437 -22.48 -1.33 13.58
N VAL A 438 -21.39 -2.08 13.72
CA VAL A 438 -21.23 -3.39 13.08
C VAL A 438 -21.43 -4.57 14.04
N GLY A 439 -21.66 -4.31 15.33
CA GLY A 439 -21.80 -5.35 16.35
C GLY A 439 -20.55 -6.19 16.52
N ALA A 440 -19.38 -5.55 16.56
CA ALA A 440 -18.09 -6.26 16.58
C ALA A 440 -17.87 -7.03 17.89
N ARG A 441 -17.26 -8.21 17.79
CA ARG A 441 -16.86 -9.06 18.93
C ARG A 441 -15.42 -8.84 19.37
N GLY A 442 -14.75 -7.84 18.79
CA GLY A 442 -13.41 -7.42 19.15
C GLY A 442 -13.02 -6.13 18.45
N LEU A 443 -12.10 -5.40 19.07
CA LEU A 443 -11.45 -4.22 18.52
C LEU A 443 -9.94 -4.45 18.50
N VAL A 444 -9.32 -4.38 17.34
CA VAL A 444 -7.88 -4.56 17.15
C VAL A 444 -7.23 -3.22 16.80
N LEU A 445 -6.12 -2.90 17.46
CA LEU A 445 -5.26 -1.77 17.09
C LEU A 445 -3.96 -2.28 16.46
N SER A 446 -3.63 -1.74 15.29
CA SER A 446 -2.40 -2.05 14.57
C SER A 446 -1.78 -0.82 13.90
N GLY A 447 -0.56 -0.96 13.39
CA GLY A 447 0.26 0.11 12.83
C GLY A 447 1.07 0.90 13.86
N GLY A 448 2.07 1.64 13.40
CA GLY A 448 3.05 2.32 14.26
C GLY A 448 2.43 3.29 15.28
N VAL A 449 1.32 3.95 14.96
CA VAL A 449 0.63 4.86 15.91
C VAL A 449 -0.06 4.07 17.02
N ALA A 450 -0.42 2.81 16.80
CA ALA A 450 -0.91 1.93 17.86
C ALA A 450 0.14 1.64 18.93
N ALA A 451 1.42 1.99 18.74
CA ALA A 451 2.42 1.98 19.81
C ALA A 451 2.20 3.09 20.85
N ASN A 452 1.43 4.14 20.56
CA ASN A 452 1.23 5.25 21.48
C ASN A 452 0.51 4.83 22.78
N THR A 453 1.09 5.11 23.94
CA THR A 453 0.59 4.65 25.24
C THR A 453 -0.78 5.23 25.56
N LEU A 454 -0.97 6.53 25.33
CA LEU A 454 -2.26 7.19 25.57
C LEU A 454 -3.36 6.58 24.70
N LEU A 455 -3.08 6.28 23.43
CA LEU A 455 -4.02 5.59 22.55
C LEU A 455 -4.41 4.22 23.10
N ARG A 456 -3.43 3.41 23.49
CA ARG A 456 -3.65 2.06 24.02
C ARG A 456 -4.53 2.08 25.26
N GLU A 457 -4.16 2.89 26.24
CA GLU A 457 -4.85 2.98 27.53
C GLU A 457 -6.27 3.52 27.36
N THR A 458 -6.43 4.60 26.58
CA THR A 458 -7.74 5.21 26.36
C THR A 458 -8.68 4.29 25.59
N MET A 459 -8.18 3.64 24.53
CA MET A 459 -8.99 2.70 23.75
C MET A 459 -9.40 1.49 24.58
N ALA A 460 -8.46 0.88 25.32
CA ALA A 460 -8.76 -0.29 26.15
C ALA A 460 -9.78 0.05 27.25
N ALA A 461 -9.60 1.19 27.95
CA ALA A 461 -10.52 1.63 28.99
C ALA A 461 -11.94 1.87 28.45
N GLN A 462 -12.07 2.54 27.30
CA GLN A 462 -13.39 2.82 26.72
C GLN A 462 -14.03 1.59 26.05
N ALA A 463 -13.25 0.68 25.48
CA ALA A 463 -13.75 -0.59 24.95
C ALA A 463 -14.27 -1.50 26.09
N ALA A 464 -13.55 -1.54 27.22
CA ALA A 464 -13.98 -2.30 28.40
C ALA A 464 -15.31 -1.79 28.97
N GLN A 465 -15.54 -0.47 28.99
CA GLN A 465 -16.83 0.12 29.38
C GLN A 465 -18.00 -0.33 28.49
N ARG A 466 -17.71 -0.76 27.25
CA ARG A 466 -18.70 -1.28 26.30
C ARG A 466 -18.74 -2.81 26.23
N GLY A 467 -17.95 -3.50 27.06
CA GLY A 467 -17.87 -4.96 27.07
C GLY A 467 -17.24 -5.57 25.81
N VAL A 468 -16.40 -4.83 25.10
CA VAL A 468 -15.76 -5.29 23.86
C VAL A 468 -14.28 -5.58 24.12
N PRO A 469 -13.77 -6.79 23.80
CA PRO A 469 -12.36 -7.10 23.87
C PRO A 469 -11.52 -6.15 23.01
N CYS A 470 -10.57 -5.46 23.63
CA CYS A 470 -9.60 -4.60 22.94
C CYS A 470 -8.26 -5.33 22.86
N VAL A 471 -7.86 -5.69 21.64
CA VAL A 471 -6.61 -6.36 21.33
C VAL A 471 -5.61 -5.33 20.83
N VAL A 472 -4.44 -5.32 21.44
CA VAL A 472 -3.34 -4.50 20.96
C VAL A 472 -2.11 -5.38 20.83
N ALA A 473 -1.55 -5.44 19.63
CA ALA A 473 -0.31 -6.16 19.41
C ALA A 473 0.81 -5.66 20.34
N PRO A 474 1.75 -6.53 20.74
CA PRO A 474 3.00 -6.12 21.36
C PRO A 474 3.66 -5.01 20.55
N ARG A 475 4.31 -4.04 21.22
CA ARG A 475 4.90 -2.86 20.56
C ARG A 475 5.83 -3.24 19.39
N ARG A 476 6.63 -4.31 19.55
CA ARG A 476 7.53 -4.83 18.51
C ARG A 476 6.84 -5.33 17.23
N LEU A 477 5.54 -5.61 17.30
CA LEU A 477 4.71 -6.08 16.19
C LEU A 477 3.78 -4.99 15.61
N CYS A 478 3.77 -3.79 16.21
CA CYS A 478 2.94 -2.68 15.73
C CYS A 478 3.63 -1.87 14.63
N THR A 479 4.94 -1.75 14.70
CA THR A 479 5.77 -1.18 13.62
C THR A 479 6.03 -2.24 12.55
N ASP A 480 6.53 -1.81 11.40
CA ASP A 480 6.73 -2.68 10.25
C ASP A 480 7.72 -3.81 10.58
N ASN A 481 7.31 -5.04 10.30
CA ASN A 481 8.05 -6.26 10.58
C ASN A 481 7.67 -7.35 9.58
N ALA A 482 8.51 -8.37 9.44
CA ALA A 482 8.24 -9.44 8.49
C ALA A 482 7.38 -10.57 9.07
N ALA A 483 7.23 -10.66 10.40
CA ALA A 483 6.41 -11.71 11.01
C ALA A 483 4.94 -11.55 10.62
N MET A 484 4.44 -10.31 10.60
CA MET A 484 3.09 -10.00 10.11
C MET A 484 2.91 -10.35 8.63
N VAL A 485 3.95 -10.19 7.81
CA VAL A 485 3.95 -10.54 6.38
C VAL A 485 3.94 -12.05 6.18
N ALA A 486 4.75 -12.79 6.93
CA ALA A 486 4.77 -14.25 6.89
C ALA A 486 3.41 -14.85 7.31
N ALA A 487 2.79 -14.30 8.36
CA ALA A 487 1.48 -14.73 8.85
C ALA A 487 0.34 -14.48 7.84
N ALA A 488 0.32 -13.29 7.24
CA ALA A 488 -0.62 -12.97 6.17
C ALA A 488 -0.36 -13.82 4.92
N GLY A 489 0.91 -14.01 4.55
CA GLY A 489 1.32 -14.84 3.42
C GLY A 489 0.88 -16.30 3.55
N HIS A 490 0.92 -16.87 4.76
CA HIS A 490 0.37 -18.20 5.04
C HIS A 490 -1.12 -18.28 4.69
N HIS A 491 -1.92 -17.31 5.16
CA HIS A 491 -3.36 -17.27 4.90
C HIS A 491 -3.69 -16.97 3.43
N VAL A 492 -2.94 -16.07 2.80
CA VAL A 492 -3.09 -15.73 1.38
C VAL A 492 -2.80 -16.97 0.52
N LEU A 493 -1.72 -17.72 0.82
CA LEU A 493 -1.37 -18.95 0.12
C LEU A 493 -2.50 -19.98 0.17
N GLN A 494 -3.10 -20.20 1.33
CA GLN A 494 -4.25 -21.10 1.47
C GLN A 494 -5.48 -20.60 0.68
N ARG A 495 -5.71 -19.28 0.67
CA ARG A 495 -6.89 -18.66 0.05
C ARG A 495 -6.83 -18.61 -1.47
N ARG A 496 -5.69 -18.23 -2.05
CA ARG A 496 -5.55 -17.92 -3.49
C ARG A 496 -4.47 -18.74 -4.21
N GLY A 497 -3.66 -19.51 -3.49
CA GLY A 497 -2.47 -20.15 -4.04
C GLY A 497 -1.29 -19.19 -4.22
N PRO A 498 -0.18 -19.68 -4.79
CA PRO A 498 1.02 -18.88 -5.01
C PRO A 498 0.90 -17.96 -6.22
N ASP A 499 1.63 -16.85 -6.18
CA ASP A 499 1.82 -15.96 -7.30
C ASP A 499 2.89 -16.49 -8.27
N ASP A 500 2.78 -16.10 -9.53
CA ASP A 500 3.83 -16.31 -10.50
C ASP A 500 4.91 -15.22 -10.43
N LEU A 501 5.98 -15.40 -11.22
CA LEU A 501 7.09 -14.44 -11.26
C LEU A 501 6.73 -13.10 -11.92
N SER A 502 5.51 -12.92 -12.43
CA SER A 502 5.00 -11.63 -12.90
C SER A 502 4.54 -10.71 -11.77
N LEU A 503 4.51 -11.19 -10.51
CA LEU A 503 4.14 -10.42 -9.32
C LEU A 503 4.72 -9.00 -9.33
N GLY A 504 3.84 -8.00 -9.44
CA GLY A 504 4.20 -6.59 -9.48
C GLY A 504 4.27 -5.96 -8.10
N VAL A 505 4.81 -4.74 -8.06
CA VAL A 505 4.78 -3.87 -6.87
C VAL A 505 3.82 -2.70 -7.11
N PHE A 506 3.16 -2.25 -6.05
CA PHE A 506 2.17 -1.18 -6.11
C PHE A 506 2.41 -0.19 -4.98
N SER A 507 2.66 1.08 -5.30
CA SER A 507 2.81 2.12 -4.29
C SER A 507 1.53 2.36 -3.51
N THR A 508 0.40 2.18 -4.18
CA THR A 508 -0.94 2.15 -3.62
C THR A 508 -1.58 0.81 -3.94
N LEU A 509 -2.07 0.10 -2.92
CA LEU A 509 -2.73 -1.19 -3.10
C LEU A 509 -4.02 -1.20 -2.27
N PRO A 510 -5.20 -1.29 -2.90
CA PRO A 510 -6.47 -1.33 -2.17
C PRO A 510 -6.62 -2.65 -1.39
N TRP A 511 -7.53 -2.65 -0.42
CA TRP A 511 -7.87 -3.84 0.40
C TRP A 511 -8.48 -5.00 -0.39
N GLU A 512 -9.07 -4.75 -1.57
CA GLU A 512 -9.79 -5.73 -2.39
C GLU A 512 -8.92 -6.44 -3.45
N ALA A 513 -7.58 -6.41 -3.32
CA ALA A 513 -6.64 -6.88 -4.35
C ALA A 513 -6.44 -8.41 -4.42
#